data_AF-A0A7C2FW84-F1
#
_entry.id   AF-A0A7C2FW84-F1
#
_cell.length_a   1.000
_cell.length_b   1.000
_cell.length_c   1.000
_cell.angle_alpha   90.00
_cell.angle_beta   90.00
_cell.angle_gamma   90.00
#
_symmetry.space_group_name_H-M   'P 1'
#
loop_
_entity.id
_entity.type
_entity.pdbx_description
1 polymer ?
#
loop_
_entity_poly.entity_id
_entity_poly.type
_entity_poly.pdbx_seq_one_letter_code
_entity_poly.pdbx_strand_id
1 'polypeptide(L)'
;MEEIEISSWLTLDAIKKKADIIETVGNLQTGHSMSIFCVIEDDYLELYYSDSGPNYLRRFEDRDEMEEAIEERKEEVGEAPYEEDLDFEEEYEEEEEEEEFDFEDEDKY
;
A
#
# COMPACT_ATOMS: atom_id res chain seq x y z
N MET A 1 11.92 -10.79 -9.46
CA MET A 1 10.68 -9.97 -9.35
C MET A 1 9.40 -10.64 -9.89
N GLU A 2 8.33 -10.70 -9.07
CA GLU A 2 6.94 -10.99 -9.49
C GLU A 2 6.06 -9.75 -9.27
N GLU A 3 5.11 -9.46 -10.16
CA GLU A 3 4.18 -8.33 -10.05
C GLU A 3 2.71 -8.79 -10.12
N ILE A 4 1.87 -8.19 -9.27
CA ILE A 4 0.43 -8.43 -9.21
C ILE A 4 -0.29 -7.09 -9.35
N GLU A 5 -1.19 -6.99 -10.32
CA GLU A 5 -2.06 -5.82 -10.48
C GLU A 5 -3.18 -5.87 -9.43
N ILE A 6 -3.29 -4.79 -8.66
CA ILE A 6 -4.30 -4.60 -7.62
C ILE A 6 -5.20 -3.43 -8.02
N SER A 7 -6.45 -3.73 -8.30
CA SER A 7 -7.48 -2.75 -8.68
C SER A 7 -8.08 -2.00 -7.48
N SER A 8 -7.77 -2.40 -6.24
CA SER A 8 -8.37 -1.83 -5.02
C SER A 8 -7.31 -1.35 -4.02
N TRP A 9 -7.39 -0.09 -3.60
CA TRP A 9 -6.53 0.47 -2.54
C TRP A 9 -6.73 -0.23 -1.20
N LEU A 10 -7.96 -0.68 -0.91
CA LEU A 10 -8.27 -1.40 0.33
C LEU A 10 -7.46 -2.69 0.47
N THR A 11 -7.17 -3.37 -0.65
CA THR A 11 -6.35 -4.58 -0.65
C THR A 11 -4.91 -4.26 -0.28
N LEU A 12 -4.34 -3.20 -0.83
CA LEU A 12 -2.98 -2.78 -0.47
C LEU A 12 -2.91 -2.27 0.97
N ASP A 13 -3.94 -1.58 1.45
CA ASP A 13 -4.02 -1.11 2.85
C ASP A 13 -4.09 -2.28 3.84
N ALA A 14 -4.86 -3.32 3.53
CA ALA A 14 -4.89 -4.54 4.34
C ALA A 14 -3.53 -5.25 4.40
N ILE A 15 -2.76 -5.21 3.31
CA ILE A 15 -1.39 -5.74 3.27
C ILE A 15 -0.46 -4.85 4.09
N LYS A 16 -0.51 -3.53 3.89
CA LYS A 16 0.25 -2.52 4.64
C LYS A 16 0.03 -2.68 6.15
N LYS A 17 -1.20 -2.89 6.62
CA LYS A 17 -1.54 -3.11 8.03
C LYS A 17 -0.88 -4.34 8.65
N LYS A 18 -0.53 -5.33 7.83
CA LYS A 18 0.14 -6.56 8.28
C LYS A 18 1.63 -6.59 7.98
N ALA A 19 2.14 -5.61 7.25
CA ALA A 19 3.52 -5.53 6.82
C ALA A 19 4.31 -4.53 7.67
N ASP A 20 5.59 -4.82 7.86
CA ASP A 20 6.54 -3.89 8.45
C ASP A 20 7.01 -2.91 7.37
N ILE A 21 6.59 -1.64 7.47
CA ILE A 21 6.98 -0.60 6.52
C ILE A 21 8.45 -0.25 6.71
N ILE A 22 9.22 -0.36 5.64
CA ILE A 22 10.66 -0.06 5.64
C ILE A 22 10.90 1.37 5.12
N GLU A 23 10.27 1.71 4.00
CA GLU A 23 10.51 2.99 3.32
C GLU A 23 9.27 3.38 2.51
N THR A 24 9.01 4.67 2.37
CA THR A 24 7.96 5.20 1.49
C THR A 24 8.57 6.19 0.51
N VAL A 25 8.33 5.98 -0.78
CA VAL A 25 8.88 6.79 -1.88
C VAL A 25 7.74 7.36 -2.71
N GLY A 26 7.77 8.67 -2.93
CA GLY A 26 6.70 9.39 -3.62
C GLY A 26 5.55 9.78 -2.69
N ASN A 27 4.54 10.43 -3.26
CA ASN A 27 3.43 10.98 -2.50
C ASN A 27 2.21 11.11 -3.42
N LEU A 28 1.10 10.43 -3.07
CA LEU A 28 -0.14 10.49 -3.85
C LEU A 28 -0.71 11.91 -3.96
N GLN A 29 -0.49 12.77 -2.96
CA GLN A 29 -0.98 14.14 -2.97
C GLN A 29 -0.20 15.06 -3.92
N THR A 30 1.10 14.82 -4.14
CA THR A 30 1.96 15.73 -4.92
C THR A 30 2.50 15.13 -6.22
N GLY A 31 2.56 13.80 -6.34
CA GLY A 31 3.25 13.07 -7.42
C GLY A 31 2.42 12.01 -8.15
N HIS A 32 1.09 11.97 -7.93
CA HIS A 32 0.13 11.04 -8.57
C HIS A 32 0.42 9.54 -8.37
N SER A 33 1.47 9.20 -7.64
CA SER A 33 1.95 7.84 -7.40
C SER A 33 2.75 7.80 -6.08
N MET A 34 2.71 6.65 -5.41
CA MET A 34 3.41 6.41 -4.15
C MET A 34 3.79 4.93 -4.05
N SER A 35 5.06 4.64 -3.85
CA SER A 35 5.58 3.30 -3.57
C SER A 35 5.83 3.15 -2.07
N ILE A 36 5.21 2.16 -1.42
CA ILE A 36 5.53 1.78 -0.05
C ILE A 36 6.30 0.46 -0.09
N PHE A 37 7.52 0.47 0.41
CA PHE A 37 8.34 -0.72 0.56
C PHE A 37 8.16 -1.29 1.96
N CYS A 38 7.79 -2.56 2.03
CA CYS A 38 7.46 -3.24 3.28
C CYS A 38 7.91 -4.70 3.25
N VAL A 39 8.01 -5.31 4.43
CA VAL A 39 8.38 -6.72 4.59
C VAL A 39 7.25 -7.44 5.33
N ILE A 40 6.88 -8.62 4.83
CA ILE A 40 5.95 -9.52 5.51
C ILE A 40 6.69 -10.82 5.78
N GLU A 41 6.93 -11.11 7.06
CA GLU A 41 7.72 -12.27 7.48
C GLU A 41 9.13 -12.27 6.84
N ASP A 42 9.33 -12.99 5.74
CA ASP A 42 10.58 -13.07 4.99
C ASP A 42 10.43 -12.57 3.53
N ASP A 43 9.23 -12.11 3.13
CA ASP A 43 8.96 -11.60 1.78
C ASP A 43 9.10 -10.07 1.73
N TYR A 44 9.92 -9.59 0.80
CA TYR A 44 10.13 -8.16 0.52
C TYR A 44 9.14 -7.68 -0.54
N LEU A 45 8.37 -6.64 -0.26
CA LEU A 45 7.25 -6.20 -1.09
C LEU A 45 7.28 -4.69 -1.35
N GLU A 46 6.90 -4.29 -2.57
CA GLU A 46 6.57 -2.91 -2.94
C GLU A 46 5.06 -2.83 -3.21
N LEU A 47 4.38 -1.97 -2.45
CA LEU A 47 3.01 -1.55 -2.66
C LEU A 47 3.02 -0.24 -3.45
N TYR A 48 2.84 -0.33 -4.76
CA TYR A 48 2.73 0.84 -5.63
C TYR A 48 1.28 1.29 -5.75
N TYR A 49 0.98 2.47 -5.23
CA TYR A 49 -0.30 3.16 -5.34
C TYR A 49 -0.26 4.17 -6.48
N SER A 50 -1.34 4.22 -7.26
CA SER A 50 -1.54 5.22 -8.29
C SER A 50 -2.91 5.86 -8.16
N ASP A 51 -2.97 7.20 -8.28
CA ASP A 51 -4.23 7.96 -8.26
C ASP A 51 -5.01 7.84 -9.57
N SER A 52 -4.31 7.64 -10.69
CA SER A 52 -4.89 7.66 -12.03
C SER A 52 -4.79 6.32 -12.79
N GLY A 53 -4.24 5.29 -12.16
CA GLY A 53 -4.00 3.99 -12.76
C GLY A 53 -4.26 2.82 -11.81
N PRO A 54 -4.11 1.58 -12.29
CA PRO A 54 -4.10 0.42 -11.42
C PRO A 54 -2.91 0.47 -10.45
N ASN A 55 -3.08 -0.17 -9.30
CA ASN A 55 -2.03 -0.30 -8.31
C ASN A 55 -1.29 -1.62 -8.53
N TYR A 56 -0.10 -1.73 -7.97
CA TYR A 56 0.71 -2.93 -8.13
C TYR A 56 1.29 -3.38 -6.80
N LEU A 57 1.30 -4.69 -6.59
CA LEU A 57 2.08 -5.33 -5.55
C LEU A 57 3.24 -6.04 -6.24
N ARG A 58 4.47 -5.62 -5.95
CA ARG A 58 5.67 -6.30 -6.44
C ARG A 58 6.37 -7.02 -5.31
N ARG A 59 6.93 -8.19 -5.61
CA ARG A 59 7.76 -8.95 -4.69
C ARG A 59 9.20 -9.02 -5.17
N PHE A 60 10.12 -8.73 -4.26
CA PHE A 60 11.56 -8.87 -4.44
C PHE A 60 12.04 -10.19 -3.85
N GLU A 61 13.05 -10.78 -4.48
CA GLU A 61 13.63 -12.05 -4.05
C GLU A 61 14.54 -11.87 -2.82
N ASP A 62 15.20 -10.71 -2.73
CA ASP A 62 16.13 -10.38 -1.66
C ASP A 62 16.08 -8.88 -1.33
N ARG A 63 16.60 -8.53 -0.15
CA ARG A 63 16.70 -7.15 0.32
C ARG A 63 17.48 -6.24 -0.64
N ASP A 64 18.57 -6.73 -1.23
CA ASP A 64 19.39 -5.95 -2.17
C ASP A 64 18.56 -5.50 -3.39
N GLU A 65 17.67 -6.35 -3.92
CA GLU A 65 16.78 -6.02 -5.04
C GLU A 65 15.73 -4.96 -4.63
N MET A 66 15.23 -5.03 -3.39
CA MET A 66 14.34 -4.01 -2.84
C MET A 66 15.05 -2.66 -2.69
N GLU A 67 16.29 -2.64 -2.17
CA GLU A 67 17.07 -1.41 -2.00
C GLU A 67 17.41 -0.77 -3.35
N GLU A 68 17.73 -1.56 -4.38
CA GLU A 68 17.92 -1.07 -5.76
C GLU A 68 16.63 -0.45 -6.31
N ALA A 69 15.47 -1.07 -6.09
CA ALA A 69 14.18 -0.53 -6.52
C ALA A 69 13.79 0.76 -5.79
N ILE A 70 14.12 0.89 -4.49
CA ILE A 70 13.94 2.13 -3.73
C ILE A 70 14.77 3.26 -4.35
N GLU A 71 16.03 2.99 -4.68
CA GLU A 71 16.95 3.96 -5.28
C GLU A 71 16.48 4.38 -6.67
N GLU A 72 16.07 3.42 -7.52
CA GLU A 72 15.51 3.70 -8.85
C GLU A 72 14.24 4.55 -8.74
N ARG A 73 13.34 4.25 -7.79
CA ARG A 73 12.12 5.05 -7.57
C ARG A 73 12.43 6.46 -7.09
N LYS A 74 13.44 6.63 -6.23
CA LYS A 74 13.92 7.95 -5.80
C LYS A 74 14.52 8.73 -6.97
N GLU A 75 15.17 8.06 -7.92
CA GLU A 75 15.70 8.68 -9.14
C GLU A 75 14.59 9.04 -10.15
N GLU A 76 13.60 8.16 -10.35
CA GLU A 76 12.48 8.35 -11.30
C GLU A 76 11.47 9.42 -10.85
N VAL A 77 11.06 9.39 -9.57
CA VAL A 77 10.14 10.38 -8.98
C VAL A 77 10.88 11.71 -8.75
N GLY A 78 12.21 11.68 -8.79
CA GLY A 78 13.11 12.74 -8.34
C GLY A 78 13.22 12.74 -6.83
N GLU A 79 14.43 12.96 -6.29
CA GLU A 79 14.67 13.15 -4.86
C GLU A 79 13.78 14.29 -4.33
N ALA A 80 12.57 13.97 -3.90
CA ALA A 80 11.90 14.79 -2.90
C ALA A 80 12.67 14.50 -1.62
N PRO A 81 13.41 15.49 -1.06
CA PRO A 81 14.21 15.29 0.12
C PRO A 81 13.32 14.71 1.21
N TYR A 82 13.81 13.61 1.80
CA TYR A 82 13.26 13.00 3.01
C TYR A 82 13.14 14.10 4.09
N GLU A 83 11.93 14.63 4.30
CA GLU A 83 11.64 15.35 5.54
C GLU A 83 11.31 14.30 6.59
N GLU A 84 12.34 13.99 7.38
CA GLU A 84 12.34 13.18 8.60
C GLU A 84 11.44 13.82 9.67
N ASP A 85 10.11 13.97 9.45
CA ASP A 85 9.15 14.45 10.46
C ASP A 85 7.69 14.38 9.96
N LEU A 86 7.19 13.18 9.62
CA LEU A 86 5.75 12.94 9.58
C LEU A 86 5.43 11.69 10.41
N ASP A 87 5.33 11.91 11.73
CA ASP A 87 4.52 11.07 12.62
C ASP A 87 3.12 10.94 12.00
N PHE A 88 2.90 9.86 11.26
CA PHE A 88 1.58 9.45 10.79
C PHE A 88 0.84 8.81 11.98
N GLU A 89 0.50 9.62 12.99
CA GLU A 89 -0.61 9.29 13.90
C GLU A 89 -1.92 9.42 13.11
N GLU A 90 -2.23 8.39 12.34
CA GLU A 90 -3.52 8.22 11.69
C GLU A 90 -4.55 7.81 12.76
N GLU A 91 -5.13 8.78 13.46
CA GLU A 91 -6.31 8.58 14.31
C GLU A 91 -7.51 8.24 13.40
N TYR A 92 -7.62 6.97 13.02
CA TYR A 92 -8.83 6.42 12.41
C TYR A 92 -9.88 6.27 13.51
N GLU A 93 -10.91 7.11 13.51
CA GLU A 93 -12.19 6.78 14.14
C GLU A 93 -12.74 5.52 13.45
N GLU A 94 -12.75 4.43 14.21
CA GLU A 94 -13.37 3.16 13.87
C GLU A 94 -14.89 3.37 13.85
N GLU A 95 -15.47 3.79 12.71
CA GLU A 95 -16.91 3.61 12.49
C GLU A 95 -17.17 2.11 12.25
N GLU A 96 -17.47 1.39 13.33
CA GLU A 96 -18.19 0.12 13.30
C GLU A 96 -19.54 0.32 12.58
N GLU A 97 -19.58 0.15 11.26
CA GLU A 97 -20.82 -0.25 10.60
C GLU A 97 -21.04 -1.75 10.88
N GLU A 98 -21.73 -2.05 11.98
CA GLU A 98 -22.48 -3.30 12.13
C GLU A 98 -23.56 -3.36 11.03
N GLU A 99 -23.22 -3.88 9.84
CA GLU A 99 -24.23 -4.39 8.91
C GLU A 99 -24.88 -5.65 9.50
N GLU A 100 -25.91 -5.45 10.34
CA GLU A 100 -26.88 -6.49 10.69
C GLU A 100 -27.68 -6.84 9.43
N PHE A 101 -27.17 -7.80 8.65
CA PHE A 101 -27.87 -8.37 7.50
C PHE A 101 -29.04 -9.23 7.98
N ASP A 102 -30.21 -8.60 8.21
CA ASP A 102 -31.46 -9.27 8.54
C ASP A 102 -32.00 -10.03 7.32
N PHE A 103 -31.82 -11.36 7.34
CA PHE A 103 -32.42 -12.28 6.37
C PHE A 103 -33.90 -12.48 6.75
N GLU A 104 -34.78 -11.54 6.40
CA GLU A 104 -36.22 -11.83 6.37
C GLU A 104 -36.53 -12.68 5.12
N ASP A 105 -36.45 -14.00 5.31
CA ASP A 105 -37.04 -15.03 4.45
C ASP A 105 -38.57 -14.83 4.41
N GLU A 106 -39.08 -14.00 3.49
CA GLU A 106 -40.52 -13.99 3.18
C GLU A 106 -40.84 -15.13 2.21
N ASP A 107 -41.09 -16.31 2.80
CA ASP A 107 -41.87 -17.41 2.23
C ASP A 107 -43.17 -16.85 1.61
N LYS A 108 -43.20 -16.74 0.28
CA LYS A 108 -44.43 -16.44 -0.46
C LYS A 108 -44.93 -17.67 -1.20
N TYR A 109 -45.95 -18.27 -0.57
CA TYR A 109 -46.91 -19.23 -1.11
C TYR A 109 -47.61 -18.77 -2.39
#